data_AF-A0A848WX62-F1
#
_entry.id   AF-A0A848WX62-F1
#
_cell.length_a   1.000
_cell.length_b   1.000
_cell.length_c   1.000
_cell.angle_alpha   90.00
_cell.angle_beta   90.00
_cell.angle_gamma   90.00
#
_symmetry.space_group_name_H-M   'P 1'
#
loop_
_entity.id
_entity.type
_entity.pdbx_description
1 polymer ?
#
loop_
_entity_poly.entity_id
_entity_poly.type
_entity_poly.pdbx_seq_one_letter_code
_entity_poly.pdbx_strand_id
1 'polypeptide(L)'
;NYEVASQLWFDQYLKGEFEFPKTPQLEVNLKTDSGTPQAWLGVDRAATALGVEFYYTQHGQVDGEKHDMDNTKHRFWHYAAAKKHDGNWIADLPVASVDKPLWVFANVIYPLEKPVGYAGYYYRIGESKEFTLSSLMSMHSAEDLKAAGVKAAFKPSLTIESFKGEWEKEWFSYRPEEWGMQTNKLYSEIWSAPEGASLALDVKSAEANKLVITIDEFGVEVDLTGGSDWQTIVLLPENFENAIGEKLESWDGVRNLSLTAEKTLRTRVGKENKQKKFGAAWKGDAPVFRELRWVQK
;
A
#
# COMPACT_ATOMS: atom_id res chain seq x y z
N ASN A 1 -13.78 2.89 -5.71
CA ASN A 1 -13.58 4.32 -5.38
C ASN A 1 -14.36 4.74 -4.12
N TYR A 2 -13.72 5.33 -3.10
CA TYR A 2 -14.37 5.79 -1.86
C TYR A 2 -14.88 7.24 -1.90
N GLU A 3 -14.42 8.04 -2.86
CA GLU A 3 -14.63 9.49 -2.90
C GLU A 3 -16.10 9.89 -3.12
N VAL A 4 -16.94 8.95 -3.59
CA VAL A 4 -18.36 9.16 -3.88
C VAL A 4 -19.30 8.68 -2.77
N ALA A 5 -18.79 8.03 -1.72
CA ALA A 5 -19.62 7.41 -0.70
C ALA A 5 -20.53 8.42 0.03
N SER A 6 -20.02 9.63 0.29
CA SER A 6 -20.80 10.71 0.91
C SER A 6 -21.94 11.19 0.02
N GLN A 7 -21.72 11.34 -1.29
CA GLN A 7 -22.76 11.73 -2.25
C GLN A 7 -23.85 10.67 -2.32
N LEU A 8 -23.46 9.40 -2.44
CA LEU A 8 -24.39 8.27 -2.47
C LEU A 8 -25.20 8.15 -1.18
N TRP A 9 -24.60 8.47 -0.03
CA TRP A 9 -25.32 8.54 1.24
C TRP A 9 -26.43 9.60 1.21
N PHE A 10 -26.14 10.80 0.69
CA PHE A 10 -27.17 11.83 0.52
C PHE A 10 -28.25 11.41 -0.48
N ASP A 11 -27.87 10.78 -1.60
CA ASP A 11 -28.82 10.29 -2.59
C ASP A 11 -29.75 9.23 -2.01
N GLN A 12 -29.27 8.36 -1.13
CA GLN A 12 -30.11 7.39 -0.42
C GLN A 12 -31.02 8.05 0.62
N TYR A 13 -30.46 8.78 1.58
CA TYR A 13 -31.20 9.20 2.78
C TYR A 13 -31.93 10.52 2.64
N LEU A 14 -31.50 11.40 1.72
CA LEU A 14 -32.14 12.70 1.52
C LEU A 14 -32.99 12.76 0.24
N LYS A 15 -32.61 12.03 -0.81
CA LYS A 15 -33.34 12.03 -2.08
C LYS A 15 -34.15 10.77 -2.35
N GLY A 16 -33.74 9.63 -1.80
CA GLY A 16 -34.33 8.32 -2.11
C GLY A 16 -34.03 7.85 -3.54
N GLU A 17 -32.94 8.31 -4.15
CA GLU A 17 -32.54 8.01 -5.53
C GLU A 17 -31.48 6.90 -5.62
N PHE A 18 -30.98 6.43 -4.48
CA PHE A 18 -29.95 5.39 -4.40
C PHE A 18 -30.21 4.44 -3.23
N GLU A 19 -29.74 3.19 -3.34
CA GLU A 19 -29.75 2.23 -2.25
C GLU A 19 -28.44 1.44 -2.24
N PHE A 20 -27.67 1.60 -1.17
CA PHE A 20 -26.46 0.83 -0.93
C PHE A 20 -26.79 -0.67 -0.80
N PRO A 21 -25.94 -1.56 -1.36
CA PRO A 21 -25.91 -2.96 -0.95
C PRO A 21 -25.68 -3.05 0.57
N LYS A 22 -26.10 -4.16 1.18
CA LYS A 22 -25.80 -4.42 2.60
C LYS A 22 -24.28 -4.48 2.82
N THR A 23 -23.84 -4.07 4.01
CA THR A 23 -22.45 -4.17 4.43
C THR A 23 -21.93 -5.59 4.21
N PRO A 24 -20.80 -5.77 3.51
CA PRO A 24 -20.18 -7.08 3.31
C PRO A 24 -19.93 -7.79 4.64
N GLN A 25 -20.27 -9.07 4.72
CA GLN A 25 -20.17 -9.88 5.93
C GLN A 25 -18.84 -10.63 5.93
N LEU A 26 -17.86 -10.09 6.66
CA LEU A 26 -16.52 -10.67 6.77
C LEU A 26 -16.46 -11.65 7.94
N GLU A 27 -15.97 -12.85 7.67
CA GLU A 27 -15.59 -13.84 8.67
C GLU A 27 -14.13 -14.25 8.46
N VAL A 28 -13.39 -14.46 9.55
CA VAL A 28 -11.99 -14.90 9.50
C VAL A 28 -11.86 -16.19 10.30
N ASN A 29 -11.53 -17.27 9.61
CA ASN A 29 -11.23 -18.54 10.23
C ASN A 29 -9.72 -18.65 10.51
N LEU A 30 -9.34 -18.68 11.79
CA LEU A 30 -7.96 -18.89 12.22
C LEU A 30 -7.57 -20.38 12.27
N LYS A 31 -8.54 -21.29 12.41
CA LYS A 31 -8.32 -22.74 12.55
C LYS A 31 -8.53 -23.42 11.20
N THR A 32 -7.45 -23.55 10.44
CA THR A 32 -7.43 -24.22 9.14
C THR A 32 -6.46 -25.40 9.17
N ASP A 33 -6.68 -26.39 8.29
CA ASP A 33 -5.80 -27.56 8.19
C ASP A 33 -4.35 -27.19 7.82
N SER A 34 -4.17 -26.13 7.05
CA SER A 34 -2.85 -25.61 6.69
C SER A 34 -2.16 -24.87 7.85
N GLY A 35 -2.95 -24.30 8.78
CA GLY A 35 -2.51 -23.34 9.78
C GLY A 35 -2.39 -21.91 9.26
N THR A 36 -2.83 -21.63 8.02
CA THR A 36 -2.91 -20.27 7.46
C THR A 36 -4.33 -19.73 7.65
N PRO A 37 -4.52 -18.56 8.29
CA PRO A 37 -5.84 -17.96 8.43
C PRO A 37 -6.50 -17.72 7.08
N GLN A 38 -7.83 -17.81 7.02
CA GLN A 38 -8.60 -17.61 5.80
C GLN A 38 -9.77 -16.66 6.05
N ALA A 39 -9.88 -15.64 5.21
CA ALA A 39 -11.03 -14.75 5.18
C ALA A 39 -12.12 -15.29 4.26
N TRP A 40 -13.37 -15.06 4.64
CA TRP A 40 -14.58 -15.35 3.89
C TRP A 40 -15.43 -14.09 3.85
N LEU A 41 -15.99 -13.78 2.69
CA LEU A 41 -16.83 -12.60 2.50
C LEU A 41 -18.16 -12.96 1.85
N GLY A 42 -19.23 -12.74 2.60
CA GLY A 42 -20.59 -12.68 2.10
C GLY A 42 -20.86 -11.32 1.45
N VAL A 43 -21.29 -11.34 0.19
CA VAL A 43 -21.49 -10.15 -0.64
C VAL A 43 -22.96 -10.02 -1.05
N ASP A 44 -23.60 -8.92 -0.65
CA ASP A 44 -24.93 -8.59 -1.18
C ASP A 44 -24.84 -8.18 -2.64
N ARG A 45 -25.85 -8.52 -3.45
CA ARG A 45 -25.85 -8.25 -4.91
C ARG A 45 -24.56 -8.75 -5.59
N ALA A 46 -24.02 -9.90 -5.16
CA ALA A 46 -22.74 -10.44 -5.66
C ALA A 46 -22.66 -10.59 -7.20
N ALA A 47 -23.79 -10.77 -7.88
CA ALA A 47 -23.86 -10.85 -9.34
C ALA A 47 -23.50 -9.53 -10.06
N THR A 48 -23.61 -8.38 -9.38
CA THR A 48 -23.27 -7.06 -9.95
C THR A 48 -21.93 -6.51 -9.44
N ALA A 49 -21.31 -7.16 -8.44
CA ALA A 49 -19.99 -6.74 -7.95
C ALA A 49 -18.92 -6.89 -9.05
N LEU A 50 -18.13 -5.84 -9.25
CA LEU A 50 -17.01 -5.81 -10.18
C LEU A 50 -15.79 -6.56 -9.64
N GLY A 51 -15.63 -6.57 -8.31
CA GLY A 51 -14.51 -7.23 -7.66
C GLY A 51 -14.59 -7.22 -6.14
N VAL A 52 -13.78 -8.08 -5.52
CA VAL A 52 -13.57 -8.15 -4.08
C VAL A 52 -12.07 -8.10 -3.82
N GLU A 53 -11.67 -7.33 -2.81
CA GLU A 53 -10.28 -7.20 -2.39
C GLU A 53 -10.19 -7.41 -0.89
N PHE A 54 -9.30 -8.30 -0.44
CA PHE A 54 -9.02 -8.48 0.98
C PHE A 54 -7.73 -7.76 1.34
N TYR A 55 -7.74 -7.09 2.49
CA TYR A 55 -6.56 -6.45 3.05
C TYR A 55 -6.35 -6.90 4.48
N TYR A 56 -5.11 -7.20 4.83
CA TYR A 56 -4.76 -7.61 6.19
C TYR A 56 -3.42 -7.04 6.64
N THR A 57 -3.21 -6.94 7.95
CA THR A 57 -2.00 -6.34 8.51
C THR A 57 -1.66 -6.94 9.86
N GLN A 58 -0.36 -6.99 10.15
CA GLN A 58 0.19 -7.33 11.47
C GLN A 58 0.74 -6.12 12.23
N HIS A 59 0.50 -4.89 11.73
CA HIS A 59 0.85 -3.65 12.42
C HIS A 59 -0.40 -3.01 13.09
N GLY A 60 -1.39 -3.83 13.39
CA GLY A 60 -2.52 -3.45 14.24
C GLY A 60 -2.01 -3.04 15.63
N GLN A 61 -2.56 -1.97 16.18
CA GLN A 61 -2.20 -1.52 17.52
C GLN A 61 -3.05 -2.27 18.54
N VAL A 62 -2.48 -2.72 19.66
CA VAL A 62 -3.26 -3.41 20.70
C VAL A 62 -4.16 -2.39 21.41
N ASP A 63 -5.43 -2.75 21.60
CA ASP A 63 -6.38 -1.89 22.31
C ASP A 63 -5.88 -1.56 23.72
N GLY A 64 -5.93 -0.28 24.07
CA GLY A 64 -5.45 0.23 25.36
C GLY A 64 -3.99 0.71 25.37
N GLU A 65 -3.21 0.44 24.31
CA GLU A 65 -1.88 1.03 24.17
C GLU A 65 -1.94 2.53 23.82
N LYS A 66 -0.87 3.26 24.13
CA LYS A 66 -0.75 4.69 23.79
C LYS A 66 -0.81 4.85 22.28
N HIS A 67 -1.70 5.71 21.78
CA HIS A 67 -1.83 6.01 20.36
C HIS A 67 -0.47 6.24 19.67
N ASP A 68 -0.19 5.41 18.67
CA ASP A 68 1.00 5.51 17.83
C ASP A 68 0.60 6.06 16.46
N MET A 69 0.73 7.37 16.32
CA MET A 69 0.42 8.07 15.08
C MET A 69 1.37 7.65 13.94
N ASP A 70 2.62 7.31 14.25
CA ASP A 70 3.59 6.98 13.22
C ASP A 70 3.34 5.55 12.68
N ASN A 71 3.02 4.59 13.55
CA ASN A 71 2.50 3.29 13.13
C ASN A 71 1.23 3.46 12.28
N THR A 72 0.29 4.30 12.73
CA THR A 72 -0.98 4.49 12.01
C THR A 72 -0.79 5.01 10.59
N LYS A 73 0.14 5.94 10.38
CA LYS A 73 0.46 6.50 9.05
C LYS A 73 1.18 5.50 8.14
N HIS A 74 2.03 4.66 8.73
CA HIS A 74 2.91 3.77 7.98
C HIS A 74 2.43 2.32 7.95
N ARG A 75 1.29 2.00 8.58
CA ARG A 75 0.74 0.65 8.60
C ARG A 75 0.71 0.07 7.19
N PHE A 76 1.34 -1.09 7.04
CA PHE A 76 1.34 -1.80 5.78
C PHE A 76 0.18 -2.78 5.76
N TRP A 77 -0.64 -2.69 4.71
CA TRP A 77 -1.75 -3.58 4.46
C TRP A 77 -1.39 -4.47 3.28
N HIS A 78 -1.27 -5.77 3.55
CA HIS A 78 -1.08 -6.78 2.53
C HIS A 78 -2.37 -6.93 1.73
N TYR A 79 -2.24 -6.98 0.42
CA TYR A 79 -3.34 -7.41 -0.45
C TYR A 79 -3.39 -8.94 -0.49
N ALA A 80 -4.58 -9.50 -0.34
CA ALA A 80 -4.83 -10.92 -0.54
C ALA A 80 -5.83 -11.12 -1.69
N ALA A 81 -5.38 -11.84 -2.72
CA ALA A 81 -6.17 -12.10 -3.91
C ALA A 81 -7.43 -12.90 -3.57
N ALA A 82 -8.59 -12.32 -3.90
CA ALA A 82 -9.88 -12.95 -3.66
C ALA A 82 -10.15 -14.07 -4.68
N LYS A 83 -10.59 -15.22 -4.19
CA LYS A 83 -11.01 -16.36 -5.01
C LYS A 83 -12.48 -16.65 -4.77
N LYS A 84 -13.23 -16.98 -5.81
CA LYS A 84 -14.60 -17.46 -5.65
C LYS A 84 -14.61 -18.90 -5.13
N HIS A 85 -15.42 -19.17 -4.12
CA HIS A 85 -15.64 -20.50 -3.57
C HIS A 85 -17.09 -20.61 -3.09
N ASP A 86 -17.84 -21.56 -3.64
CA ASP A 86 -19.25 -21.84 -3.29
C ASP A 86 -20.15 -20.60 -3.22
N GLY A 87 -19.98 -19.67 -4.18
CA GLY A 87 -20.76 -18.43 -4.26
C GLY A 87 -20.29 -17.31 -3.33
N ASN A 88 -19.30 -17.57 -2.47
CA ASN A 88 -18.61 -16.58 -1.63
C ASN A 88 -17.22 -16.24 -2.17
N TRP A 89 -16.58 -15.25 -1.54
CA TRP A 89 -15.20 -14.90 -1.81
C TRP A 89 -14.31 -15.28 -0.63
N ILE A 90 -13.15 -15.86 -0.93
CA ILE A 90 -12.18 -16.28 0.07
C ILE A 90 -10.79 -15.75 -0.24
N ALA A 91 -9.97 -15.59 0.79
CA ALA A 91 -8.56 -15.29 0.66
C ALA A 91 -7.74 -15.90 1.80
N ASP A 92 -6.59 -16.46 1.45
CA ASP A 92 -5.62 -16.94 2.45
C ASP A 92 -4.80 -15.74 2.96
N LEU A 93 -4.57 -15.69 4.27
CA LEU A 93 -3.92 -14.58 4.96
C LEU A 93 -2.63 -15.04 5.64
N PRO A 94 -1.55 -15.30 4.89
CA PRO A 94 -0.29 -15.75 5.48
C PRO A 94 0.28 -14.68 6.41
N VAL A 95 0.64 -15.06 7.62
CA VAL A 95 1.25 -14.17 8.61
C VAL A 95 2.75 -14.43 8.75
N ALA A 96 3.51 -13.39 9.05
CA ALA A 96 4.95 -13.44 9.29
C ALA A 96 5.28 -13.83 10.74
N SER A 97 4.36 -13.55 11.67
CA SER A 97 4.52 -13.85 13.09
C SER A 97 3.19 -14.24 13.74
N VAL A 98 3.25 -14.99 14.83
CA VAL A 98 2.09 -15.25 15.72
C VAL A 98 2.12 -14.38 16.96
N ASP A 99 3.15 -13.55 17.12
CA ASP A 99 3.33 -12.62 18.25
C ASP A 99 2.72 -11.23 17.98
N LYS A 100 2.17 -11.03 16.78
CA LYS A 100 1.53 -9.78 16.35
C LYS A 100 0.04 -10.03 16.06
N PRO A 101 -0.84 -9.04 16.26
CA PRO A 101 -2.25 -9.19 15.92
C PRO A 101 -2.46 -9.39 14.42
N LEU A 102 -3.66 -9.83 14.04
CA LEU A 102 -4.12 -9.89 12.65
C LEU A 102 -5.38 -9.06 12.52
N TRP A 103 -5.30 -7.98 11.75
CA TRP A 103 -6.46 -7.16 11.39
C TRP A 103 -6.79 -7.39 9.93
N VAL A 104 -8.08 -7.53 9.61
CA VAL A 104 -8.56 -7.90 8.27
C VAL A 104 -9.78 -7.05 7.93
N PHE A 105 -9.84 -6.53 6.71
CA PHE A 105 -11.09 -6.04 6.13
C PHE A 105 -11.15 -6.43 4.65
N ALA A 106 -12.34 -6.31 4.07
CA ALA A 106 -12.53 -6.53 2.64
C ALA A 106 -13.29 -5.38 2.00
N ASN A 107 -12.99 -5.13 0.74
CA ASN A 107 -13.69 -4.18 -0.12
C ASN A 107 -14.50 -4.92 -1.17
N VAL A 108 -15.70 -4.44 -1.43
CA VAL A 108 -16.48 -4.83 -2.61
C VAL A 108 -16.65 -3.62 -3.50
N ILE A 109 -16.35 -3.79 -4.78
CA ILE A 109 -16.45 -2.74 -5.79
C ILE A 109 -17.71 -2.98 -6.60
N TYR A 110 -18.57 -1.97 -6.71
CA TYR A 110 -19.82 -2.02 -7.45
C TYR A 110 -19.84 -0.94 -8.54
N PRO A 111 -20.50 -1.21 -9.68
CA PRO A 111 -20.71 -0.19 -10.70
C PRO A 111 -21.73 0.84 -10.21
N LEU A 112 -21.63 2.05 -10.74
CA LEU A 112 -22.67 3.07 -10.66
C LEU A 112 -23.40 3.13 -12.00
N GLU A 113 -24.73 3.22 -11.96
CA GLU A 113 -25.54 3.36 -13.19
C GLU A 113 -25.19 4.62 -13.98
N LYS A 114 -24.84 5.69 -13.26
CA LYS A 114 -24.37 6.97 -13.82
C LYS A 114 -23.13 7.43 -13.07
N PRO A 115 -22.18 8.09 -13.74
CA PRO A 115 -21.04 8.68 -13.05
C PRO A 115 -21.49 9.64 -11.95
N VAL A 116 -20.83 9.58 -10.79
CA VAL A 116 -21.07 10.49 -9.66
C VAL A 116 -19.85 11.39 -9.48
N GLY A 117 -20.07 12.70 -9.49
CA GLY A 117 -19.05 13.70 -9.23
C GLY A 117 -18.69 13.77 -7.74
N TYR A 118 -17.42 14.05 -7.45
CA TYR A 118 -16.92 14.21 -6.09
C TYR A 118 -15.90 15.34 -5.98
N ALA A 119 -15.69 15.81 -4.76
CA ALA A 119 -14.56 16.64 -4.36
C ALA A 119 -13.75 15.87 -3.32
N GLY A 120 -12.61 15.35 -3.73
CA GLY A 120 -11.78 14.44 -2.95
C GLY A 120 -10.66 15.12 -2.20
N TYR A 121 -9.67 14.33 -1.82
CA TYR A 121 -8.51 14.82 -1.08
C TYR A 121 -7.82 16.00 -1.80
N TYR A 122 -7.39 17.01 -1.03
CA TYR A 122 -6.87 18.29 -1.54
C TYR A 122 -7.78 19.03 -2.53
N TYR A 123 -9.11 18.90 -2.37
CA TYR A 123 -10.11 19.57 -3.22
C TYR A 123 -10.07 19.14 -4.69
N ARG A 124 -9.51 17.97 -4.99
CA ARG A 124 -9.51 17.42 -6.35
C ARG A 124 -10.95 17.14 -6.77
N ILE A 125 -11.36 17.70 -7.90
CA ILE A 125 -12.67 17.44 -8.49
C ILE A 125 -12.53 16.30 -9.49
N GLY A 126 -13.47 15.34 -9.44
CA GLY A 126 -13.50 14.23 -10.38
C GLY A 126 -14.88 13.57 -10.47
N GLU A 127 -14.96 12.51 -11.25
CA GLU A 127 -16.13 11.63 -11.34
C GLU A 127 -15.74 10.16 -11.14
N SER A 128 -16.67 9.35 -10.66
CA SER A 128 -16.50 7.91 -10.53
C SER A 128 -17.62 7.15 -11.21
N LYS A 129 -17.28 6.02 -11.84
CA LYS A 129 -18.24 5.06 -12.43
C LYS A 129 -18.48 3.84 -11.55
N GLU A 130 -17.88 3.84 -10.37
CA GLU A 130 -17.94 2.76 -9.39
C GLU A 130 -17.85 3.33 -7.98
N PHE A 131 -18.28 2.54 -6.99
CA PHE A 131 -18.07 2.84 -5.58
C PHE A 131 -17.55 1.61 -4.84
N THR A 132 -16.85 1.85 -3.74
CA THR A 132 -16.36 0.79 -2.86
C THR A 132 -17.14 0.79 -1.56
N LEU A 133 -17.62 -0.39 -1.16
CA LEU A 133 -18.22 -0.64 0.14
C LEU A 133 -17.34 -1.64 0.90
N SER A 134 -16.83 -1.22 2.06
CA SER A 134 -15.97 -2.05 2.90
C SER A 134 -16.77 -2.83 3.93
N SER A 135 -16.27 -4.01 4.31
CA SER A 135 -16.72 -4.72 5.50
C SER A 135 -16.36 -3.95 6.76
N LEU A 136 -16.95 -4.36 7.90
CA LEU A 136 -16.32 -4.06 9.18
C LEU A 136 -14.98 -4.79 9.28
N MET A 137 -14.05 -4.22 10.05
CA MET A 137 -12.74 -4.80 10.28
C MET A 137 -12.85 -5.91 11.33
N SER A 138 -12.29 -7.09 11.02
CA SER A 138 -12.08 -8.17 11.98
C SER A 138 -10.70 -8.00 12.63
N MET A 139 -10.62 -8.11 13.94
CA MET A 139 -9.37 -7.98 14.71
C MET A 139 -9.16 -9.22 15.57
N HIS A 140 -7.99 -9.82 15.44
CA HIS A 140 -7.57 -10.98 16.23
C HIS A 140 -6.26 -10.67 16.95
N SER A 141 -6.18 -11.02 18.22
CA SER A 141 -5.00 -10.84 19.06
C SER A 141 -3.92 -11.89 18.74
N ALA A 142 -2.68 -11.63 19.18
CA ALA A 142 -1.60 -12.62 19.12
C ALA A 142 -1.97 -13.91 19.88
N GLU A 143 -2.68 -13.77 21.00
CA GLU A 143 -3.19 -14.88 21.80
C GLU A 143 -4.19 -15.73 21.02
N ASP A 144 -5.09 -15.11 20.25
CA ASP A 144 -6.05 -15.82 19.40
C ASP A 144 -5.33 -16.64 18.31
N LEU A 145 -4.33 -16.04 17.65
CA LEU A 145 -3.52 -16.70 16.62
C LEU A 145 -2.81 -17.93 17.20
N LYS A 146 -2.16 -17.78 18.36
CA LYS A 146 -1.47 -18.88 19.07
C LYS A 146 -2.45 -19.98 19.49
N ALA A 147 -3.58 -19.61 20.09
CA ALA A 147 -4.60 -20.56 20.54
C ALA A 147 -5.27 -21.31 19.39
N ALA A 148 -5.34 -20.71 18.20
CA ALA A 148 -5.84 -21.34 16.99
C ALA A 148 -4.81 -22.25 16.29
N GLY A 149 -3.55 -22.26 16.73
CA GLY A 149 -2.49 -23.04 16.10
C GLY A 149 -2.04 -22.50 14.75
N VAL A 150 -2.18 -21.18 14.54
CA VAL A 150 -1.73 -20.50 13.32
C VAL A 150 -0.22 -20.67 13.14
N LYS A 151 0.22 -20.80 11.88
CA LYS A 151 1.62 -20.90 11.51
C LYS A 151 2.10 -19.63 10.83
N ALA A 152 3.24 -19.14 11.29
CA ALA A 152 4.00 -18.07 10.64
C ALA A 152 4.65 -18.58 9.34
N ALA A 153 3.86 -18.68 8.28
CA ALA A 153 4.27 -19.23 6.99
C ALA A 153 4.80 -18.17 6.01
N PHE A 154 4.60 -16.88 6.30
CA PHE A 154 5.10 -15.80 5.44
C PHE A 154 6.58 -15.55 5.73
N LYS A 155 7.45 -16.03 4.83
CA LYS A 155 8.90 -15.95 5.01
C LYS A 155 9.46 -14.60 4.54
N PRO A 156 10.56 -14.14 5.14
CA PRO A 156 11.32 -13.01 4.62
C PRO A 156 11.75 -13.20 3.16
N SER A 157 11.81 -12.10 2.42
CA SER A 157 12.14 -12.06 1.00
C SER A 157 13.09 -10.90 0.70
N LEU A 158 14.08 -11.15 -0.16
CA LEU A 158 14.91 -10.09 -0.71
C LEU A 158 14.18 -9.31 -1.81
N THR A 159 13.23 -9.92 -2.51
CA THR A 159 12.37 -9.22 -3.48
C THR A 159 11.26 -8.51 -2.73
N ILE A 160 11.25 -7.18 -2.81
CA ILE A 160 10.26 -6.29 -2.21
C ILE A 160 9.05 -6.14 -3.14
N GLU A 161 9.31 -5.92 -4.44
CA GLU A 161 8.28 -5.79 -5.46
C GLU A 161 8.76 -6.36 -6.79
N SER A 162 7.89 -7.13 -7.45
CA SER A 162 8.14 -7.70 -8.79
C SER A 162 7.41 -6.95 -9.90
N PHE A 163 6.52 -6.01 -9.56
CA PHE A 163 5.70 -5.23 -10.50
C PHE A 163 4.90 -6.11 -11.48
N LYS A 164 4.49 -7.30 -11.01
CA LYS A 164 3.68 -8.27 -11.76
C LYS A 164 2.38 -8.53 -11.01
N GLY A 165 1.33 -8.86 -11.76
CA GLY A 165 0.02 -9.11 -11.19
C GLY A 165 -0.59 -7.82 -10.65
N GLU A 166 -1.23 -7.89 -9.49
CA GLU A 166 -1.98 -6.79 -8.86
C GLU A 166 -1.13 -6.02 -7.85
N TRP A 167 0.13 -5.75 -8.19
CA TRP A 167 1.09 -5.11 -7.29
C TRP A 167 0.60 -3.73 -6.83
N GLU A 168 -0.13 -3.01 -7.68
CA GLU A 168 -0.68 -1.68 -7.40
C GLU A 168 -1.58 -1.65 -6.16
N LYS A 169 -2.14 -2.79 -5.73
CA LYS A 169 -2.98 -2.88 -4.52
C LYS A 169 -2.21 -2.65 -3.22
N GLU A 170 -0.88 -2.81 -3.25
CA GLU A 170 0.00 -2.57 -2.10
C GLU A 170 0.80 -1.26 -2.24
N TRP A 171 0.44 -0.44 -3.22
CA TRP A 171 1.01 0.88 -3.49
C TRP A 171 -0.10 1.93 -3.52
N PHE A 172 0.26 3.18 -3.29
CA PHE A 172 -0.71 4.27 -3.26
C PHE A 172 -0.11 5.56 -3.82
N SER A 173 -0.99 6.49 -4.20
CA SER A 173 -0.62 7.84 -4.63
C SER A 173 -1.65 8.83 -4.10
N TYR A 174 -1.17 10.02 -3.71
CA TYR A 174 -2.04 11.15 -3.39
C TYR A 174 -2.33 12.04 -4.61
N ARG A 175 -1.66 11.75 -5.74
CA ARG A 175 -1.78 12.45 -7.02
C ARG A 175 -1.87 11.42 -8.16
N PRO A 176 -3.00 10.72 -8.29
CA PRO A 176 -3.17 9.64 -9.26
C PRO A 176 -3.10 10.10 -10.73
N GLU A 177 -3.14 11.42 -10.98
CA GLU A 177 -2.86 12.03 -12.29
C GLU A 177 -1.37 12.02 -12.65
N GLU A 178 -0.49 11.88 -11.65
CA GLU A 178 0.94 11.67 -11.81
C GLU A 178 1.26 10.17 -11.67
N TRP A 179 2.32 9.69 -12.33
CA TRP A 179 2.72 8.27 -12.21
C TRP A 179 3.36 7.92 -10.86
N GLY A 180 3.70 8.94 -10.06
CA GLY A 180 4.38 8.78 -8.79
C GLY A 180 3.58 7.89 -7.82
N MET A 181 4.28 7.00 -7.14
CA MET A 181 3.71 5.98 -6.27
C MET A 181 4.57 5.77 -5.03
N GLN A 182 3.97 5.30 -3.95
CA GLN A 182 4.66 5.00 -2.71
C GLN A 182 4.05 3.78 -2.02
N THR A 183 4.82 3.14 -1.15
CA THR A 183 4.41 1.98 -0.40
C THR A 183 5.02 1.99 1.00
N ASN A 184 4.38 1.29 1.93
CA ASN A 184 4.91 1.08 3.27
C ASN A 184 5.51 -0.33 3.46
N LYS A 185 5.76 -1.07 2.36
CA LYS A 185 6.31 -2.44 2.41
C LYS A 185 7.53 -2.56 3.31
N LEU A 186 8.44 -1.58 3.28
CA LEU A 186 9.67 -1.64 4.07
C LEU A 186 9.44 -1.60 5.58
N TYR A 187 8.26 -1.17 6.04
CA TYR A 187 7.91 -1.27 7.45
C TYR A 187 7.62 -2.72 7.89
N SER A 188 7.30 -3.62 6.96
CA SER A 188 7.03 -5.02 7.26
C SER A 188 8.33 -5.82 7.38
N GLU A 189 8.41 -6.67 8.41
CA GLU A 189 9.62 -7.42 8.75
C GLU A 189 10.03 -8.44 7.68
N ILE A 190 9.09 -8.87 6.83
CA ILE A 190 9.38 -9.81 5.75
C ILE A 190 10.24 -9.18 4.65
N TRP A 191 10.33 -7.86 4.60
CA TRP A 191 11.16 -7.11 3.65
C TRP A 191 12.18 -6.23 4.36
N SER A 192 12.52 -6.53 5.61
CA SER A 192 13.64 -5.86 6.28
C SER A 192 14.95 -6.11 5.52
N ALA A 193 15.77 -5.07 5.41
CA ALA A 193 17.05 -5.17 4.74
C ALA A 193 17.99 -6.11 5.54
N PRO A 194 18.69 -7.04 4.87
CA PRO A 194 19.83 -7.70 5.48
C PRO A 194 20.93 -6.69 5.83
N GLU A 195 21.76 -7.02 6.82
CA GLU A 195 22.90 -6.19 7.20
C GLU A 195 23.81 -5.89 5.99
N GLY A 196 24.09 -4.61 5.77
CA GLY A 196 24.96 -4.14 4.69
C GLY A 196 24.38 -4.27 3.28
N ALA A 197 23.10 -4.62 3.12
CA ALA A 197 22.45 -4.71 1.81
C ALA A 197 22.31 -3.35 1.11
N SER A 198 22.20 -3.39 -0.21
CA SER A 198 21.82 -2.25 -1.06
C SER A 198 20.41 -2.43 -1.59
N LEU A 199 19.69 -1.32 -1.81
CA LEU A 199 18.42 -1.31 -2.51
C LEU A 199 18.67 -1.27 -4.02
N ALA A 200 18.14 -2.23 -4.76
CA ALA A 200 18.22 -2.26 -6.20
C ALA A 200 16.86 -2.10 -6.86
N LEU A 201 16.81 -1.32 -7.95
CA LEU A 201 15.61 -1.11 -8.76
C LEU A 201 15.97 -1.26 -10.24
N ASP A 202 15.24 -2.13 -10.93
CA ASP A 202 15.27 -2.21 -12.38
C ASP A 202 14.18 -1.31 -12.98
N VAL A 203 14.60 -0.28 -13.71
CA VAL A 203 13.73 0.74 -14.31
C VAL A 203 14.06 0.95 -15.78
N LYS A 204 13.05 1.31 -16.56
CA LYS A 204 13.18 1.76 -17.95
C LYS A 204 12.39 3.04 -18.14
N SER A 205 12.98 4.02 -18.80
CA SER A 205 12.32 5.26 -19.26
C SER A 205 12.56 5.46 -20.74
N ALA A 206 11.55 5.96 -21.47
CA ALA A 206 11.71 6.24 -22.90
C ALA A 206 12.69 7.40 -23.14
N GLU A 207 12.61 8.44 -22.31
CA GLU A 207 13.46 9.62 -22.37
C GLU A 207 14.42 9.70 -21.17
N ALA A 208 15.49 10.47 -21.36
CA ALA A 208 16.39 10.83 -20.27
C ALA A 208 15.67 11.69 -19.24
N ASN A 209 15.65 11.24 -17.99
CA ASN A 209 14.90 11.84 -16.89
C ASN A 209 15.66 11.69 -15.57
N LYS A 210 15.18 12.36 -14.52
CA LYS A 210 15.64 12.14 -13.14
C LYS A 210 14.57 11.38 -12.37
N LEU A 211 14.89 10.18 -11.93
CA LEU A 211 14.05 9.43 -10.99
C LEU A 211 14.40 9.88 -9.56
N VAL A 212 13.39 10.23 -8.78
CA VAL A 212 13.54 10.47 -7.35
C VAL A 212 13.04 9.25 -6.60
N ILE A 213 13.91 8.72 -5.75
CA ILE A 213 13.58 7.65 -4.81
C ILE A 213 13.68 8.25 -3.41
N THR A 214 12.65 8.06 -2.59
CA THR A 214 12.68 8.51 -1.19
C THR A 214 12.48 7.35 -0.24
N ILE A 215 13.13 7.44 0.91
CA ILE A 215 12.98 6.56 2.06
C ILE A 215 12.66 7.47 3.24
N ASP A 216 11.41 7.42 3.71
CA ASP A 216 10.87 8.35 4.70
C ASP A 216 11.18 9.82 4.36
N GLU A 217 12.07 10.46 5.11
CA GLU A 217 12.46 11.88 4.97
C GLU A 217 13.77 12.10 4.19
N PHE A 218 14.34 11.04 3.64
CA PHE A 218 15.57 11.06 2.85
C PHE A 218 15.28 10.79 1.37
N GLY A 219 16.02 11.43 0.48
CA GLY A 219 15.84 11.31 -0.97
C GLY A 219 17.15 11.21 -1.73
N VAL A 220 17.07 10.64 -2.93
CA VAL A 220 18.16 10.59 -3.90
C VAL A 220 17.62 10.86 -5.31
N GLU A 221 18.41 11.54 -6.13
CA GLU A 221 18.16 11.67 -7.57
C GLU A 221 19.02 10.67 -8.34
N VAL A 222 18.42 9.98 -9.29
CA VAL A 222 19.13 9.08 -10.19
C VAL A 222 18.86 9.49 -11.62
N ASP A 223 19.92 9.77 -12.37
CA ASP A 223 19.83 10.04 -13.80
C ASP A 223 19.49 8.74 -14.55
N LEU A 224 18.43 8.78 -15.34
CA LEU A 224 18.04 7.74 -16.29
C LEU A 224 18.50 8.17 -17.67
N THR A 225 19.17 7.28 -18.39
CA THR A 225 19.66 7.58 -19.75
C THR A 225 18.55 7.73 -20.78
N GLY A 226 17.38 7.12 -20.54
CA GLY A 226 16.36 6.93 -21.56
C GLY A 226 16.70 5.81 -22.54
N GLY A 227 15.75 5.46 -23.40
CA GLY A 227 15.89 4.43 -24.44
C GLY A 227 15.06 3.17 -24.20
N SER A 228 15.42 2.09 -24.91
CA SER A 228 14.70 0.81 -24.86
C SER A 228 15.19 -0.13 -23.76
N ASP A 229 16.36 0.15 -23.19
CA ASP A 229 17.08 -0.80 -22.33
C ASP A 229 16.74 -0.60 -20.86
N TRP A 230 16.88 -1.68 -20.09
CA TRP A 230 16.72 -1.64 -18.64
C TRP A 230 17.97 -1.05 -17.99
N GLN A 231 17.76 -0.11 -17.06
CA GLN A 231 18.79 0.41 -16.17
C GLN A 231 18.58 -0.16 -14.77
N THR A 232 19.61 -0.79 -14.22
CA THR A 232 19.62 -1.23 -12.82
C THR A 232 20.28 -0.15 -11.97
N ILE A 233 19.53 0.35 -11.00
CA ILE A 233 19.97 1.29 -9.97
C ILE A 233 20.34 0.47 -8.75
N VAL A 234 21.45 0.80 -8.08
CA VAL A 234 21.85 0.18 -6.80
C VAL A 234 22.25 1.29 -5.84
N LEU A 235 21.61 1.34 -4.68
CA LEU A 235 21.72 2.41 -3.71
C LEU A 235 22.03 1.86 -2.32
N LEU A 236 23.02 2.47 -1.67
CA LEU A 236 23.33 2.31 -0.26
C LEU A 236 22.62 3.40 0.55
N PRO A 237 22.46 3.22 1.88
CA PRO A 237 21.89 4.24 2.76
C PRO A 237 22.53 5.62 2.55
N GLU A 238 23.86 5.71 2.45
CA GLU A 238 24.57 6.98 2.30
C GLU A 238 24.29 7.74 0.98
N ASN A 239 23.63 7.11 0.01
CA ASN A 239 23.18 7.80 -1.20
C ASN A 239 21.97 8.70 -0.95
N PHE A 240 21.19 8.42 0.09
CA PHE A 240 20.01 9.20 0.45
C PHE A 240 20.37 10.33 1.40
N GLU A 241 19.72 11.48 1.24
CA GLU A 241 19.91 12.62 2.13
C GLU A 241 18.62 13.38 2.43
N ASN A 242 18.55 13.99 3.61
CA ASN A 242 17.41 14.82 4.00
C ASN A 242 17.57 16.27 3.50
N ALA A 243 16.67 17.17 3.90
CA ALA A 243 16.67 18.55 3.41
C ALA A 243 17.85 19.41 3.88
N ILE A 244 18.66 18.93 4.83
CA ILE A 244 19.87 19.60 5.32
C ILE A 244 21.17 18.86 4.95
N GLY A 245 21.07 17.78 4.16
CA GLY A 245 22.21 17.03 3.64
C GLY A 245 22.74 15.93 4.57
N GLU A 246 22.06 15.64 5.68
CA GLU A 246 22.37 14.46 6.49
C GLU A 246 22.00 13.20 5.73
N LYS A 247 22.85 12.18 5.86
CA LYS A 247 22.70 10.90 5.15
C LYS A 247 21.83 9.93 5.93
N LEU A 248 21.14 9.05 5.23
CA LEU A 248 20.49 7.90 5.88
C LEU A 248 21.58 6.97 6.41
N GLU A 249 21.58 6.71 7.72
CA GLU A 249 22.65 5.94 8.38
C GLU A 249 22.54 4.44 8.11
N SER A 250 21.32 3.91 8.09
CA SER A 250 21.03 2.50 7.88
C SER A 250 19.60 2.29 7.37
N TRP A 251 19.26 1.06 7.00
CA TRP A 251 17.89 0.67 6.66
C TRP A 251 17.02 0.37 7.89
N ASP A 252 17.57 0.45 9.10
CA ASP A 252 16.86 0.07 10.31
C ASP A 252 15.71 1.05 10.58
N GLY A 253 14.51 0.51 10.75
CA GLY A 253 13.33 1.29 11.11
C GLY A 253 12.71 2.10 9.97
N VAL A 254 13.22 1.96 8.73
CA VAL A 254 12.62 2.64 7.56
C VAL A 254 11.21 2.12 7.30
N ARG A 255 10.32 2.99 6.81
CA ARG A 255 8.90 2.62 6.70
C ARG A 255 8.32 2.85 5.31
N ASN A 256 8.52 4.02 4.75
CA ASN A 256 7.96 4.42 3.48
C ASN A 256 9.02 4.46 2.38
N LEU A 257 8.66 3.97 1.20
CA LEU A 257 9.41 4.14 -0.02
C LEU A 257 8.54 4.83 -1.06
N SER A 258 9.08 5.82 -1.78
CA SER A 258 8.39 6.43 -2.93
C SER A 258 9.26 6.48 -4.19
N LEU A 259 8.59 6.38 -5.35
CA LEU A 259 9.15 6.52 -6.69
C LEU A 259 8.38 7.67 -7.37
N THR A 260 9.07 8.75 -7.74
CA THR A 260 8.43 9.96 -8.31
C THR A 260 9.37 10.73 -9.24
N ALA A 261 8.81 11.66 -10.02
CA ALA A 261 9.57 12.58 -10.87
C ALA A 261 10.22 13.70 -10.04
N GLU A 262 9.49 14.23 -9.05
CA GLU A 262 9.96 15.28 -8.16
C GLU A 262 9.41 15.11 -6.74
N LYS A 263 10.18 15.58 -5.76
CA LYS A 263 9.78 15.64 -4.35
C LYS A 263 10.43 16.81 -3.66
N THR A 264 9.68 17.54 -2.83
CA THR A 264 10.25 18.50 -1.88
C THR A 264 10.24 17.89 -0.49
N LEU A 265 11.42 17.55 0.02
CA LEU A 265 11.61 17.08 1.39
C LEU A 265 11.75 18.25 2.34
N ARG A 266 11.35 18.05 3.59
CA ARG A 266 11.38 19.07 4.64
C ARG A 266 11.98 18.48 5.91
N THR A 267 12.93 19.21 6.49
CA THR A 267 13.56 18.85 7.76
C THR A 267 13.41 20.02 8.72
N ARG A 268 12.91 19.74 9.91
CA ARG A 268 12.74 20.75 10.95
C ARG A 268 14.04 20.93 11.72
N VAL A 269 14.59 22.14 11.70
CA VAL A 269 15.79 22.51 12.47
C VAL A 269 15.40 23.62 13.45
N GLY A 270 15.21 23.24 14.71
CA GLY A 270 14.67 24.13 15.73
C GLY A 270 13.26 24.63 15.39
N LYS A 271 13.13 25.93 15.12
CA LYS A 271 11.86 26.58 14.73
C LYS A 271 11.70 26.76 13.22
N GLU A 272 12.72 26.43 12.43
CA GLU A 272 12.69 26.58 10.98
C GLU A 272 12.44 25.24 10.28
N ASN A 273 11.75 25.28 9.14
CA ASN A 273 11.62 24.14 8.23
C ASN A 273 12.52 24.38 7.03
N LYS A 274 13.64 23.67 6.97
CA LYS A 274 14.50 23.64 5.79
C LYS A 274 13.84 22.75 4.74
N GLN A 275 13.97 23.11 3.47
CA GLN A 275 13.38 22.38 2.37
C GLN A 275 14.43 22.13 1.30
N LYS A 276 14.35 20.97 0.66
CA LYS A 276 15.17 20.62 -0.49
C LYS A 276 14.30 19.98 -1.56
N LYS A 277 14.38 20.49 -2.78
CA LYS A 277 13.72 19.90 -3.94
C LYS A 277 14.65 18.88 -4.57
N PHE A 278 14.09 17.73 -4.91
CA PHE A 278 14.70 16.65 -5.68
C PHE A 278 13.93 16.48 -6.98
N GLY A 279 14.65 16.15 -8.05
CA GLY A 279 14.11 15.82 -9.36
C GLY A 279 13.62 17.00 -10.17
N ALA A 280 12.90 16.69 -11.24
CA ALA A 280 12.35 17.68 -12.17
C ALA A 280 11.08 17.13 -12.84
N ALA A 281 10.41 17.96 -13.63
CA ALA A 281 9.28 17.52 -14.44
C ALA A 281 9.67 16.35 -15.36
N TRP A 282 8.84 15.31 -15.38
CA TRP A 282 9.05 14.12 -16.20
C TRP A 282 8.74 14.37 -17.67
N LYS A 283 9.55 13.80 -18.57
CA LYS A 283 9.36 13.86 -20.02
C LYS A 283 8.95 12.51 -20.58
N GLY A 284 7.97 12.53 -21.48
CA GLY A 284 7.43 11.35 -22.13
C GLY A 284 6.55 10.50 -21.21
N ASP A 285 6.33 9.25 -21.61
CA ASP A 285 5.51 8.30 -20.87
C ASP A 285 6.12 7.94 -19.51
N ALA A 286 5.26 7.47 -18.59
CA ALA A 286 5.66 6.99 -17.27
C ALA A 286 6.77 5.91 -17.36
N PRO A 287 7.68 5.84 -16.37
CA PRO A 287 8.67 4.77 -16.33
C PRO A 287 8.00 3.41 -16.13
N VAL A 288 8.69 2.36 -16.58
CA VAL A 288 8.30 0.97 -16.31
C VAL A 288 9.28 0.38 -15.32
N PHE A 289 8.76 -0.27 -14.29
CA PHE A 289 9.55 -0.96 -13.27
C PHE A 289 9.45 -2.47 -13.45
N ARG A 290 10.50 -3.20 -13.07
CA ARG A 290 10.55 -4.67 -13.20
C ARG A 290 10.82 -5.39 -11.88
N GLU A 291 11.68 -4.83 -11.04
CA GLU A 291 12.02 -5.47 -9.78
C GLU A 291 12.62 -4.45 -8.81
N LEU A 292 12.14 -4.48 -7.58
CA LEU A 292 12.68 -3.79 -6.42
C LEU A 292 13.12 -4.84 -5.41
N ARG A 293 14.39 -4.83 -5.01
CA ARG A 293 14.98 -5.88 -4.17
C ARG A 293 16.13 -5.39 -3.31
N TRP A 294 16.41 -6.15 -2.26
CA TRP A 294 17.68 -6.12 -1.54
C TRP A 294 18.74 -6.90 -2.30
N VAL A 295 19.94 -6.33 -2.40
CA VAL A 295 21.15 -6.98 -2.91
C VAL A 295 22.14 -7.09 -1.76
N GLN A 296 22.52 -8.32 -1.43
CA GLN A 296 23.53 -8.58 -0.40
C GLN A 296 24.94 -8.35 -0.97
N LYS A 297 25.88 -7.99 -0.10
CA LYS A 297 27.31 -7.90 -0.45
C LYS A 297 27.90 -9.24 -0.81
#